data_AF-A0A936I2H8-F1
#
_entry.id   AF-A0A936I2H8-F1
#
_cell.length_a   1.000
_cell.length_b   1.000
_cell.length_c   1.000
_cell.angle_alpha   90.00
_cell.angle_beta   90.00
_cell.angle_gamma   90.00
#
_symmetry.space_group_name_H-M   'P 1'
#
loop_
_entity.id
_entity.type
_entity.pdbx_description
1 polymer ?
#
loop_
_entity_poly.entity_id
_entity_poly.type
_entity_poly.pdbx_seq_one_letter_code
_entity_poly.pdbx_strand_id
1 'polypeptide(L)'
;MLSATVMYGLSYVWHGIALTDLQELKIPLGLYLGLAALVYLIIGFAITSLVHFSIQHEWISLKRAFPLMSFATGGAFGFVVFLLVYILGMSFVEHGAMHAAVDAIWQMVEQGIGGVMVSFGIIYDLHRQFMESEKAR
;
A
#
# COMPACT_ATOMS: atom_id res chain seq x y z
N MET A 1 -5.10 -4.95 8.00
CA MET A 1 -5.56 -6.05 7.13
C MET A 1 -6.17 -5.54 5.83
N LEU A 2 -7.20 -4.68 5.86
CA LEU A 2 -7.82 -4.12 4.65
C LEU A 2 -6.80 -3.51 3.66
N SER A 3 -5.87 -2.70 4.16
CA SER A 3 -4.78 -2.10 3.35
C SER A 3 -3.98 -3.16 2.57
N ALA A 4 -3.50 -4.20 3.25
CA ALA A 4 -2.73 -5.27 2.61
C ALA A 4 -3.55 -6.03 1.55
N THR A 5 -4.81 -6.35 1.85
CA THR A 5 -5.69 -7.04 0.90
C THR A 5 -5.94 -6.22 -0.36
N VAL A 6 -6.20 -4.92 -0.22
CA VAL A 6 -6.44 -4.03 -1.36
C VAL A 6 -5.19 -3.86 -2.21
N MET A 7 -4.04 -3.58 -1.58
CA MET A 7 -2.78 -3.44 -2.31
C MET A 7 -2.38 -4.73 -3.02
N TYR A 8 -2.49 -5.89 -2.37
CA TYR A 8 -2.22 -7.18 -2.98
C TYR A 8 -3.14 -7.46 -4.18
N GLY A 9 -4.43 -7.14 -4.05
CA GLY A 9 -5.38 -7.27 -5.15
C GLY A 9 -5.04 -6.35 -6.33
N LEU A 10 -4.68 -5.10 -6.07
CA LEU A 10 -4.25 -4.14 -7.10
C LEU A 10 -2.98 -4.61 -7.80
N SER A 11 -2.01 -5.11 -7.05
CA SER A 11 -0.77 -5.70 -7.56
C SER A 11 -1.05 -6.87 -8.50
N TYR A 12 -1.94 -7.78 -8.10
CA TYR A 12 -2.34 -8.90 -8.95
C TYR A 12 -3.03 -8.43 -10.24
N VAL A 13 -3.89 -7.41 -10.17
CA VAL A 13 -4.52 -6.84 -11.38
C VAL A 13 -3.47 -6.22 -12.30
N TRP A 14 -2.51 -5.48 -11.75
CA TRP A 14 -1.46 -4.83 -12.53
C TRP A 14 -0.54 -5.86 -13.22
N HIS A 15 0.06 -6.74 -12.44
CA HIS A 15 1.04 -7.73 -12.93
C HIS A 15 0.36 -8.88 -13.69
N GLY A 16 -0.75 -9.40 -13.17
CA GLY A 16 -1.43 -10.57 -13.73
C GLY A 16 -2.30 -10.27 -14.95
N ILE A 17 -2.97 -9.11 -14.99
CA ILE A 17 -3.96 -8.80 -16.03
C ILE A 17 -3.47 -7.70 -16.97
N ALA A 18 -2.95 -6.59 -16.43
CA ALA A 18 -2.58 -5.44 -17.26
C ALA A 18 -1.25 -5.66 -18.00
N LEU A 19 -0.23 -6.16 -17.29
CA LEU A 19 1.10 -6.42 -17.87
C LEU A 19 1.29 -7.88 -18.28
N THR A 20 0.52 -8.80 -17.69
CA THR A 20 0.61 -10.25 -17.92
C THR A 20 2.00 -10.86 -17.62
N ASP A 21 2.85 -10.16 -16.87
CA ASP A 21 4.23 -10.54 -16.55
C ASP A 21 4.31 -11.75 -15.61
N LEU A 22 3.22 -12.09 -14.90
CA LEU A 22 3.13 -13.31 -14.09
C LEU A 22 3.30 -14.60 -14.90
N GLN A 23 3.09 -14.55 -16.22
CA GLN A 23 3.30 -15.69 -17.12
C GLN A 23 4.79 -15.99 -17.37
N GLU A 24 5.66 -15.01 -17.16
CA GLU A 24 7.10 -15.11 -17.39
C GLU A 24 7.87 -15.54 -16.13
N LEU A 25 7.15 -15.81 -15.03
CA LEU A 25 7.75 -16.24 -13.77
C LEU A 25 8.49 -17.57 -13.91
N LYS A 26 9.76 -17.58 -13.50
CA LYS A 26 10.59 -18.79 -13.40
C LYS A 26 10.27 -19.65 -12.17
N ILE A 27 9.49 -19.12 -11.22
CA ILE A 27 9.10 -19.80 -9.98
C ILE A 27 7.62 -20.20 -10.03
N PRO A 28 7.19 -21.24 -9.28
CA PRO A 28 5.79 -21.64 -9.25
C PRO A 28 4.87 -20.49 -8.81
N LEU A 29 3.80 -20.24 -9.58
CA LEU A 29 2.88 -19.12 -9.35
C LEU A 29 2.34 -19.09 -7.91
N GLY A 30 1.96 -20.24 -7.35
CA GLY A 30 1.45 -20.31 -5.97
C GLY A 30 2.50 -19.87 -4.93
N LEU A 31 3.77 -20.20 -5.14
CA LEU A 31 4.86 -19.77 -4.26
C LEU A 31 5.07 -18.26 -4.36
N TYR A 32 5.10 -17.71 -5.58
CA TYR A 32 5.19 -16.27 -5.80
C TYR A 32 4.02 -15.53 -5.10
N LEU A 33 2.78 -15.97 -5.34
CA LEU A 33 1.59 -15.35 -4.75
C LEU A 33 1.59 -15.42 -3.22
N GLY A 34 2.06 -16.52 -2.63
CA GLY A 34 2.19 -16.66 -1.18
C GLY A 34 3.26 -15.74 -0.58
N LEU A 35 4.43 -15.63 -1.23
CA LEU A 35 5.49 -14.71 -0.81
C LEU A 35 5.06 -13.26 -0.97
N ALA A 36 4.42 -12.92 -2.09
CA ALA A 36 3.86 -11.59 -2.32
C ALA A 36 2.81 -11.25 -1.25
N ALA A 37 1.90 -12.17 -0.90
CA ALA A 37 0.93 -11.94 0.16
C ALA A 37 1.60 -11.62 1.51
N LEU A 38 2.68 -12.33 1.85
CA LEU A 38 3.47 -12.04 3.06
C LEU A 38 4.12 -10.65 3.00
N VAL A 39 4.71 -10.27 1.86
CA VAL A 39 5.29 -8.93 1.66
C VAL A 39 4.24 -7.84 1.81
N TYR A 40 3.05 -8.00 1.22
CA TYR A 40 1.97 -7.02 1.33
C TYR A 40 1.39 -6.92 2.75
N LEU A 41 1.41 -8.00 3.54
CA LEU A 41 1.09 -7.93 4.97
C LEU A 41 2.10 -7.05 5.72
N ILE A 42 3.40 -7.22 5.45
CA ILE A 42 4.46 -6.41 6.05
C ILE A 42 4.34 -4.95 5.63
N ILE A 43 4.14 -4.67 4.34
CA ILE A 43 3.93 -3.31 3.82
C ILE A 43 2.68 -2.67 4.45
N GLY A 44 1.56 -3.39 4.50
CA GLY A 44 0.33 -2.90 5.12
C GLY A 44 0.51 -2.58 6.61
N PHE A 45 1.26 -3.41 7.33
CA PHE A 45 1.62 -3.14 8.73
C PHE A 45 2.53 -1.89 8.86
N ALA A 46 3.54 -1.76 8.00
CA ALA A 46 4.44 -0.61 8.00
C ALA A 46 3.71 0.70 7.71
N ILE A 47 2.86 0.75 6.67
CA ILE A 47 2.02 1.93 6.36
C ILE A 47 1.08 2.23 7.53
N THR A 48 0.44 1.22 8.11
CA THR A 48 -0.44 1.41 9.27
C THR A 48 0.30 2.05 10.44
N SER A 49 1.49 1.53 10.76
CA SER A 49 2.34 2.04 11.85
C SER A 49 2.80 3.46 11.57
N LEU A 50 3.21 3.75 10.33
CA LEU A 50 3.66 5.08 9.92
C LEU A 50 2.53 6.11 9.97
N VAL A 51 1.30 5.76 9.57
CA VAL A 51 0.14 6.65 9.68
C VAL A 51 -0.19 6.94 11.15
N HIS A 52 -0.22 5.92 12.02
CA HIS A 52 -0.43 6.11 13.45
C HIS A 52 0.65 6.99 14.07
N PHE A 53 1.93 6.71 13.76
CA PHE A 53 3.06 7.52 14.19
C PHE A 53 2.92 8.98 13.74
N SER A 54 2.51 9.20 12.49
CA SER A 54 2.33 10.54 11.92
C SER A 54 1.16 11.30 12.57
N ILE A 55 0.11 10.60 12.99
CA ILE A 55 -0.99 11.20 13.77
C ILE A 55 -0.49 11.59 15.17
N GLN A 56 0.26 10.70 15.84
CA GLN A 56 0.79 10.95 17.19
C GLN A 56 1.74 12.15 17.26
N HIS A 57 2.51 12.38 16.19
CA HIS A 57 3.43 13.52 16.08
C HIS A 57 2.79 14.76 15.42
N GLU A 58 1.46 14.75 15.24
CA GLU A 58 0.68 15.83 14.63
C GLU A 58 1.10 16.19 13.18
N TRP A 59 1.86 15.33 12.50
CA TRP A 59 2.19 15.49 11.08
C TRP A 59 0.97 15.31 10.19
N ILE A 60 0.00 14.52 10.65
CA ILE A 60 -1.29 14.31 10.00
C ILE A 60 -2.41 14.69 10.96
N SER A 61 -3.24 15.64 10.54
CA SER A 61 -4.44 16.01 11.28
C SER A 61 -5.61 15.10 10.94
N LEU A 62 -6.28 14.55 11.95
CA LEU A 62 -7.54 13.82 11.79
C LEU A 62 -8.70 14.72 11.33
N LYS A 63 -8.61 16.04 11.52
CA LYS A 63 -9.69 16.98 11.23
C LYS A 63 -9.68 17.50 9.79
N ARG A 64 -8.56 17.39 9.08
CA ARG A 64 -8.41 17.98 7.74
C ARG A 64 -7.60 17.07 6.82
N ALA A 65 -8.19 16.75 5.66
CA ALA A 65 -7.55 16.01 4.57
C ALA A 65 -6.92 14.67 5.00
N PHE A 66 -7.43 14.03 6.05
CA PHE A 66 -6.84 12.84 6.64
C PHE A 66 -6.60 11.71 5.62
N PRO A 67 -7.59 11.30 4.78
CA PRO A 67 -7.35 10.28 3.75
C PRO A 67 -6.30 10.68 2.71
N LEU A 68 -6.25 11.97 2.34
CA LEU A 68 -5.28 12.48 1.36
C LEU A 68 -3.86 12.48 1.93
N MET A 69 -3.70 12.85 3.20
CA MET A 69 -2.40 12.80 3.86
C MET A 69 -1.94 11.36 4.06
N SER A 70 -2.85 10.43 4.41
CA SER A 70 -2.54 9.00 4.44
C SER A 70 -2.19 8.45 3.07
N PHE A 71 -2.83 8.92 1.99
CA PHE A 71 -2.42 8.61 0.61
C PHE A 71 -1.00 9.09 0.33
N ALA A 72 -0.66 10.34 0.69
CA ALA A 72 0.68 10.88 0.48
C ALA A 72 1.74 10.09 1.27
N THR A 73 1.47 9.74 2.53
CA THR A 73 2.34 8.87 3.34
C THR A 73 2.51 7.50 2.72
N GLY A 74 1.43 6.88 2.27
CA GLY A 74 1.45 5.60 1.56
C GLY A 74 2.27 5.69 0.27
N GLY A 75 2.05 6.72 -0.54
CA GLY A 75 2.77 6.91 -1.80
C GLY A 75 4.26 7.20 -1.61
N ALA A 76 4.63 7.98 -0.58
CA ALA A 76 6.04 8.17 -0.22
C ALA A 76 6.70 6.83 0.18
N PHE A 77 5.98 5.99 0.93
CA PHE A 77 6.46 4.64 1.26
C PHE A 77 6.55 3.74 0.01
N GLY A 78 5.58 3.83 -0.90
CA GLY A 78 5.58 3.12 -2.18
C GLY A 78 6.78 3.48 -3.05
N PHE A 79 7.17 4.76 -3.08
CA PHE A 79 8.40 5.17 -3.76
C PHE A 79 9.65 4.50 -3.15
N VAL A 80 9.73 4.36 -1.82
CA VAL A 80 10.82 3.63 -1.17
C VAL A 80 10.79 2.15 -1.56
N VAL A 81 9.62 1.51 -1.59
CA VAL A 81 9.47 0.12 -2.05
C VAL A 81 9.96 -0.03 -3.49
N PHE A 82 9.57 0.87 -4.39
CA PHE A 82 10.06 0.92 -5.76
C PHE A 82 11.60 0.97 -5.80
N LEU A 83 12.23 1.87 -5.05
CA LEU A 83 13.69 1.99 -5.02
C LEU A 83 14.36 0.69 -4.56
N LEU A 84 13.80 -0.01 -3.58
CA LEU A 84 14.32 -1.30 -3.12
C LEU A 84 14.22 -2.36 -4.22
N VAL A 85 13.06 -2.50 -4.87
CA VAL A 85 12.85 -3.45 -5.97
C VAL A 85 13.76 -3.13 -7.16
N TYR A 86 13.90 -1.85 -7.47
CA TYR A 86 14.75 -1.34 -8.55
C TYR A 86 16.24 -1.65 -8.32
N ILE A 87 16.76 -1.37 -7.12
CA ILE A 87 18.16 -1.66 -6.75
C ILE A 87 18.44 -3.17 -6.73
N LEU A 88 17.45 -3.98 -6.34
CA LEU A 88 17.57 -5.45 -6.35
C LEU A 88 17.52 -6.06 -7.76
N GLY A 89 17.37 -5.24 -8.81
CA GLY A 89 17.33 -5.72 -10.20
C GLY A 89 16.08 -6.53 -10.52
N MET A 90 15.04 -6.43 -9.69
CA MET A 90 13.73 -7.05 -9.95
C MET A 90 12.84 -6.18 -10.84
N SER A 91 13.25 -4.95 -11.13
CA SER A 91 12.62 -4.13 -12.18
C SER A 91 12.88 -4.78 -13.54
N PHE A 92 11.84 -4.89 -14.36
CA PHE A 92 11.89 -5.32 -15.75
C PHE A 92 12.60 -4.27 -16.64
N VAL A 93 13.86 -3.95 -16.30
CA VAL A 93 14.72 -2.94 -16.96
C VAL A 93 14.98 -3.29 -18.43
N GLU A 94 14.64 -4.51 -18.87
CA GLU A 94 14.68 -4.90 -20.28
C GLU A 94 13.83 -3.99 -21.20
N HIS A 95 12.94 -3.15 -20.66
CA HIS A 95 12.04 -2.30 -21.47
C HIS A 95 12.35 -0.79 -21.40
N GLY A 96 13.41 -0.36 -20.70
CA GLY A 96 13.89 1.03 -20.71
C GLY A 96 13.26 1.97 -19.67
N ALA A 97 13.76 3.22 -19.61
CA ALA A 97 13.48 4.17 -18.53
C ALA A 97 11.99 4.53 -18.34
N MET A 98 11.18 4.43 -19.41
CA MET A 98 9.74 4.71 -19.33
C MET A 98 9.01 3.67 -18.47
N HIS A 99 9.38 2.39 -18.55
CA HIS A 99 8.75 1.33 -17.77
C HIS A 99 9.05 1.50 -16.28
N ALA A 100 10.31 1.82 -15.94
CA ALA A 100 10.69 2.13 -14.57
C ALA A 100 9.92 3.32 -13.99
N ALA A 101 9.64 4.35 -14.79
CA ALA A 101 8.84 5.50 -14.35
C ALA A 101 7.37 5.11 -14.10
N VAL A 102 6.78 4.30 -14.99
CA VAL A 102 5.41 3.78 -14.81
C VAL A 102 5.32 2.89 -13.56
N ASP A 103 6.29 2.00 -13.35
CA ASP A 103 6.35 1.15 -12.15
C ASP A 103 6.50 1.97 -10.87
N ALA A 104 7.34 3.01 -10.89
CA ALA A 104 7.49 3.92 -9.76
C ALA A 104 6.18 4.63 -9.42
N ILE A 105 5.49 5.16 -10.43
CA ILE A 105 4.18 5.81 -10.25
C ILE A 105 3.15 4.79 -9.74
N TRP A 106 3.13 3.58 -10.29
CA TRP A 106 2.22 2.54 -9.84
C TRP A 106 2.46 2.18 -8.38
N GLN A 107 3.71 1.98 -7.96
CA GLN A 107 4.06 1.77 -6.55
C GLN A 107 3.67 2.96 -5.66
N MET A 108 3.76 4.19 -6.14
CA MET A 108 3.26 5.32 -5.34
C MET A 108 1.73 5.29 -5.20
N VAL A 109 1.01 4.96 -6.28
CA VAL A 109 -0.46 4.91 -6.28
C VAL A 109 -0.99 3.74 -5.46
N GLU A 110 -0.43 2.54 -5.64
CA GLU A 110 -0.85 1.32 -4.96
C GLU A 110 -0.70 1.45 -3.44
N GLN A 111 0.48 1.85 -2.96
CA GLN A 111 0.72 2.05 -1.53
C GLN A 111 -0.01 3.29 -1.00
N GLY A 112 -0.24 4.30 -1.84
CA GLY A 112 -1.12 5.43 -1.55
C GLY A 112 -2.56 5.00 -1.27
N ILE A 113 -3.15 4.15 -2.11
CA ILE A 113 -4.47 3.54 -1.88
C ILE A 113 -4.44 2.70 -0.59
N GLY A 114 -3.34 1.97 -0.35
CA GLY A 114 -3.10 1.29 0.92
C GLY A 114 -3.19 2.22 2.13
N GLY A 115 -2.62 3.42 2.05
CA GLY A 115 -2.73 4.46 3.07
C GLY A 115 -4.16 4.97 3.27
N VAL A 116 -4.92 5.17 2.18
CA VAL A 116 -6.35 5.53 2.27
C VAL A 116 -7.14 4.45 3.01
N MET A 117 -6.89 3.17 2.72
CA MET A 117 -7.56 2.07 3.42
C MET A 117 -7.26 2.05 4.92
N VAL A 118 -6.05 2.44 5.33
CA VAL A 118 -5.72 2.62 6.75
C VAL A 118 -6.55 3.76 7.35
N SER A 119 -6.65 4.90 6.64
CA SER A 119 -7.43 6.05 7.12
C SER A 119 -8.91 5.70 7.33
N PHE A 120 -9.50 4.91 6.43
CA PHE A 120 -10.89 4.43 6.58
C PHE A 120 -11.05 3.48 7.76
N GLY A 121 -10.09 2.60 8.01
CA GLY A 121 -10.08 1.77 9.22
C GLY A 121 -10.09 2.60 10.50
N ILE A 122 -9.23 3.62 10.57
CA ILE A 122 -9.14 4.52 11.74
C ILE A 122 -10.44 5.32 11.91
N ILE A 123 -11.01 5.87 10.83
CA ILE A 123 -12.29 6.60 10.87
C ILE A 123 -13.42 5.69 11.39
N TYR A 124 -13.47 4.45 10.92
CA TYR A 124 -14.46 3.48 11.34
C TYR A 124 -14.33 3.16 12.84
N ASP A 125 -13.12 2.92 13.32
CA ASP A 125 -12.86 2.63 14.73
C ASP A 125 -13.22 3.82 15.64
N LEU A 126 -12.87 5.04 15.24
CA LEU A 126 -13.25 6.27 15.96
C LEU A 126 -14.77 6.46 16.01
N HIS A 127 -15.46 6.25 14.89
CA HIS A 127 -16.92 6.36 14.84
C HIS A 127 -17.58 5.31 15.74
N ARG A 128 -17.09 4.06 15.72
CA ARG A 128 -17.61 3.00 16.57
C ARG A 128 -17.44 3.31 18.06
N GLN A 129 -16.25 3.76 18.48
CA GLN A 129 -15.98 4.14 19.86
C GLN A 129 -16.88 5.29 20.33
N PHE A 130 -17.12 6.28 19.47
CA PHE A 130 -18.04 7.38 19.77
C PHE A 130 -19.46 6.86 20.04
N MET A 131 -20.00 6.00 19.16
CA MET A 131 -21.34 5.42 19.32
C MET A 131 -21.46 4.55 20.57
N GLU A 132 -20.41 3.81 20.94
CA GLU A 132 -20.39 3.01 22.18
C GLU A 132 -20.40 3.91 23.42
N SER A 133 -19.71 5.07 23.37
CA SER A 133 -19.70 6.04 24.46
C SER A 133 -21.04 6.76 24.65
N GLU A 134 -21.77 7.05 23.56
CA GLU A 134 -23.10 7.66 23.64
C GLU A 134 -24.15 6.69 24.22
N LYS A 135 -24.06 5.40 23.92
CA LYS A 135 -24.98 4.39 24.46
C LYS A 135 -24.78 4.12 25.95
N ALA A 136 -23.59 4.39 26.49
CA ALA A 136 -23.26 4.18 27.89
C ALA A 136 -23.64 5.38 28.78
N ARG A 137 -24.16 6.47 28.18
CA ARG A 137 -24.50 7.72 28.85
C ARG A 137 -26.01 7.88 28.99
#